data_AF-A0A7J0A4V6-F1
#
_entry.id   AF-A0A7J0A4V6-F1
#
_cell.length_a   1.000
_cell.length_b   1.000
_cell.length_c   1.000
_cell.angle_alpha   90.00
_cell.angle_beta   90.00
_cell.angle_gamma   90.00
#
_symmetry.space_group_name_H-M   'P 1'
#
loop_
_entity.id
_entity.type
_entity.pdbx_description
1 polymer ?
#
loop_
_entity_poly.entity_id
_entity_poly.type
_entity_poly.pdbx_seq_one_letter_code
_entity_poly.pdbx_strand_id
1 'polypeptide(L)'
;MWPCTGICHYARECTNYQQECHNCPYIYKGGGRKDLSYRTFRKKQKLYSQAPIHFVTCSRWLKEQAKTSALFEGKSVTNIPNAINTNLFKPQDKQKARAKFMLPEDKKLILFGSLKITDRRKGADYLIAACKLLAEKHPEWKDSLGVVAFGKQSQQLQELLPFRVYPLPYIKNEHEVVNIYNAVDLFAIPSLEENLPNMIMEAMACGVPCVGFNVGGIPEMIDHLHNGYVAQYKSSEDFANGIHWILTEPEYKELSAQACRKVLGNYSESTIAKKYTDVYNKITGKYA
;
A
#
# COMPACT_ATOMS: atom_id res chain seq x y z
N MET A 1 -13.30 -5.39 1.95
CA MET A 1 -14.15 -6.55 1.63
C MET A 1 -15.17 -6.90 2.71
N TRP A 2 -14.94 -6.67 4.02
CA TRP A 2 -15.87 -7.18 5.05
C TRP A 2 -17.34 -6.77 4.86
N PRO A 3 -17.68 -5.49 4.57
CA PRO A 3 -19.08 -5.11 4.36
C PRO A 3 -19.73 -5.79 3.14
N CYS A 4 -18.98 -6.04 2.08
CA CYS A 4 -19.46 -6.64 0.83
C CYS A 4 -19.22 -8.17 0.75
N THR A 5 -18.94 -8.82 1.88
CA THR A 5 -18.79 -10.28 1.96
C THR A 5 -19.45 -10.81 3.24
N GLY A 6 -19.54 -12.13 3.37
CA GLY A 6 -19.98 -12.78 4.61
C GLY A 6 -19.06 -12.42 5.77
N ILE A 7 -17.79 -12.86 5.70
CA ILE A 7 -16.82 -12.74 6.80
C ILE A 7 -15.38 -12.42 6.33
N CYS A 8 -15.17 -11.92 5.12
CA CYS A 8 -13.83 -11.82 4.56
C CYS A 8 -13.26 -10.39 4.67
N HIS A 9 -12.10 -10.23 5.31
CA HIS A 9 -11.28 -9.03 5.14
C HIS A 9 -10.53 -9.05 3.81
N TYR A 10 -10.09 -10.25 3.40
CA TYR A 10 -9.48 -10.56 2.11
C TYR A 10 -10.25 -11.74 1.51
N ALA A 11 -10.87 -11.53 0.35
CA ALA A 11 -11.62 -12.59 -0.33
C ALA A 11 -10.71 -13.55 -1.12
N ARG A 12 -9.49 -13.10 -1.44
CA ARG A 12 -8.53 -13.80 -2.31
C ARG A 12 -9.23 -14.22 -3.61
N GLU A 13 -9.21 -15.50 -3.93
CA GLU A 13 -9.80 -16.07 -5.16
C GLU A 13 -11.30 -16.40 -5.00
N CYS A 14 -11.87 -16.34 -3.79
CA CYS A 14 -13.26 -16.68 -3.56
C CYS A 14 -14.21 -15.60 -4.09
N THR A 15 -15.12 -15.97 -5.00
CA THR A 15 -16.12 -15.08 -5.62
C THR A 15 -17.55 -15.29 -5.08
N ASN A 16 -17.77 -16.20 -4.13
CA ASN A 16 -19.11 -16.55 -3.65
C ASN A 16 -19.92 -15.33 -3.17
N TYR A 17 -19.26 -14.29 -2.67
CA TYR A 17 -19.90 -13.04 -2.24
C TYR A 17 -20.62 -12.27 -3.35
N GLN A 18 -20.37 -12.61 -4.61
CA GLN A 18 -21.07 -12.05 -5.77
C GLN A 18 -22.53 -12.51 -5.84
N GLN A 19 -22.83 -13.71 -5.35
CA GLN A 19 -24.18 -14.26 -5.29
C GLN A 19 -24.62 -14.45 -3.84
N GLU A 20 -23.93 -15.33 -3.12
CA GLU A 20 -24.19 -15.66 -1.71
C GLU A 20 -22.98 -16.36 -1.10
N CYS A 21 -22.47 -15.87 0.04
CA CYS A 21 -21.41 -16.60 0.75
C CYS A 21 -21.96 -17.89 1.37
N HIS A 22 -21.27 -19.00 1.15
CA HIS A 22 -21.44 -20.28 1.84
C HIS A 22 -20.24 -21.18 1.48
N ASN A 23 -20.13 -22.36 2.11
CA ASN A 23 -19.01 -23.30 1.89
C ASN A 23 -17.65 -22.58 1.96
N CYS A 24 -17.47 -21.75 2.99
CA CYS A 24 -16.33 -20.85 3.06
C CYS A 24 -15.04 -21.66 3.23
N PRO A 25 -14.08 -21.56 2.28
CA PRO A 25 -12.84 -22.33 2.32
C PRO A 25 -11.93 -21.93 3.50
N TYR A 26 -12.19 -20.78 4.12
CA TYR A 26 -11.40 -20.26 5.24
C TYR A 26 -11.97 -20.62 6.62
N ILE A 27 -13.14 -21.28 6.66
CA ILE A 27 -13.65 -21.87 7.90
C ILE A 27 -13.05 -23.27 8.04
N TYR A 28 -12.71 -23.67 9.27
CA TYR A 28 -12.16 -24.99 9.57
C TYR A 28 -12.98 -26.11 8.90
N LYS A 29 -12.28 -27.02 8.20
CA LYS A 29 -12.85 -28.11 7.38
C LYS A 29 -13.71 -27.68 6.16
N GLY A 30 -13.52 -26.46 5.65
CA GLY A 30 -14.13 -26.02 4.38
C GLY A 30 -15.54 -25.44 4.50
N GLY A 31 -15.99 -25.11 5.72
CA GLY A 31 -17.29 -24.52 5.96
C GLY A 31 -18.45 -25.44 5.56
N GLY A 32 -19.58 -24.85 5.18
CA GLY A 32 -20.77 -25.60 4.76
C GLY A 32 -21.89 -24.69 4.29
N ARG A 33 -22.98 -25.27 3.78
CA ARG A 33 -24.05 -24.50 3.11
C ARG A 33 -24.68 -23.41 4.00
N LYS A 34 -24.74 -23.61 5.32
CA LYS A 34 -25.28 -22.64 6.30
C LYS A 34 -24.24 -22.20 7.33
N ASP A 35 -22.97 -22.16 6.94
CA ASP A 35 -21.87 -21.78 7.83
C ASP A 35 -21.95 -20.31 8.31
N LEU A 36 -20.92 -19.88 9.04
CA LEU A 36 -20.85 -18.50 9.53
C LEU A 36 -20.85 -17.45 8.41
N SER A 37 -20.25 -17.76 7.25
CA SER A 37 -20.23 -16.84 6.11
C SER A 37 -21.62 -16.62 5.54
N TYR A 38 -22.40 -17.70 5.39
CA TYR A 38 -23.80 -17.65 4.95
C TYR A 38 -24.67 -16.87 5.92
N ARG A 39 -24.64 -17.23 7.20
CA ARG A 39 -25.49 -16.58 8.22
C ARG A 39 -25.19 -15.08 8.31
N THR A 40 -23.91 -14.71 8.27
CA THR A 40 -23.51 -13.29 8.28
C THR A 40 -23.93 -12.58 6.99
N PHE A 41 -23.78 -13.21 5.83
CA PHE A 41 -24.20 -12.67 4.54
C PHE A 41 -25.71 -12.40 4.51
N ARG A 42 -26.55 -13.39 4.87
CA ARG A 42 -28.02 -13.22 4.94
C ARG A 42 -28.43 -12.13 5.94
N LYS A 43 -27.75 -12.05 7.09
CA LYS A 43 -28.00 -11.00 8.10
C LYS A 43 -27.67 -9.61 7.54
N LYS A 44 -26.53 -9.45 6.87
CA LYS A 44 -26.15 -8.22 6.18
C LYS A 44 -27.15 -7.87 5.07
N GLN A 45 -27.54 -8.83 4.24
CA GLN A 45 -28.50 -8.62 3.16
C GLN A 45 -29.84 -8.09 3.67
N LYS A 46 -30.39 -8.70 4.73
CA LYS A 46 -31.63 -8.24 5.37
C LYS A 46 -31.48 -6.84 5.97
N LEU A 47 -30.36 -6.57 6.65
CA LEU A 47 -30.09 -5.26 7.23
C LEU A 47 -29.97 -4.18 6.15
N TYR A 48 -29.21 -4.47 5.10
CA TYR A 48 -28.93 -3.53 4.03
C TYR A 48 -30.18 -3.25 3.21
N SER A 49 -31.04 -4.23 2.92
CA SER A 49 -32.28 -3.99 2.18
C SER A 49 -33.24 -3.03 2.90
N GLN A 50 -33.16 -2.93 4.22
CA GLN A 50 -34.04 -2.08 5.04
C GLN A 50 -33.44 -0.72 5.40
N ALA A 51 -32.16 -0.48 5.10
CA ALA A 51 -31.46 0.73 5.49
C ALA A 51 -30.93 1.53 4.28
N PRO A 52 -31.11 2.86 4.26
CA PRO A 52 -30.49 3.74 3.27
C PRO A 52 -29.00 3.92 3.61
N ILE A 53 -28.18 2.94 3.25
CA ILE A 53 -26.74 2.94 3.50
C ILE A 53 -26.01 3.43 2.25
N HIS A 54 -25.18 4.46 2.42
CA HIS A 54 -24.18 4.89 1.44
C HIS A 54 -22.82 4.35 1.86
N PHE A 55 -22.19 3.55 1.02
CA PHE A 55 -20.89 2.96 1.31
C PHE A 55 -19.76 3.83 0.75
N VAL A 56 -18.66 3.91 1.50
CA VAL A 56 -17.42 4.54 1.07
C VAL A 56 -16.31 3.49 1.02
N THR A 57 -15.58 3.45 -0.09
CA THR A 57 -14.38 2.63 -0.26
C THR A 57 -13.16 3.54 -0.37
N CYS A 58 -11.98 3.07 0.05
CA CYS A 58 -10.76 3.87 -0.03
C CYS A 58 -9.96 3.72 -1.34
N SER A 59 -10.40 2.87 -2.26
CA SER A 59 -9.80 2.77 -3.60
C SER A 59 -10.89 2.52 -4.65
N ARG A 60 -10.59 2.81 -5.92
CA ARG A 60 -11.46 2.42 -7.05
C ARG A 60 -11.45 0.91 -7.20
N TRP A 61 -10.31 0.26 -7.03
CA TRP A 61 -10.22 -1.20 -7.04
C TRP A 61 -11.22 -1.84 -6.07
N LEU A 62 -11.24 -1.40 -4.80
CA LEU A 62 -12.18 -1.92 -3.81
C LEU A 62 -13.62 -1.54 -4.13
N LYS A 63 -13.85 -0.36 -4.71
CA LYS A 63 -15.19 0.05 -5.18
C LYS A 63 -15.73 -0.96 -6.19
N GLU A 64 -14.94 -1.30 -7.19
CA GLU A 64 -15.35 -2.23 -8.25
C GLU A 64 -15.52 -3.64 -7.70
N GLN A 65 -14.63 -4.12 -6.82
CA GLN A 65 -14.82 -5.41 -6.13
C GLN A 65 -16.07 -5.43 -5.22
N ALA A 66 -16.36 -4.33 -4.53
CA ALA A 66 -17.52 -4.28 -3.64
C ALA A 66 -18.84 -4.29 -4.43
N LYS A 67 -18.88 -3.60 -5.57
CA LYS A 67 -20.05 -3.54 -6.45
C LYS A 67 -20.46 -4.87 -7.06
N THR A 68 -19.52 -5.81 -7.23
CA THR A 68 -19.88 -7.15 -7.71
C THR A 68 -20.63 -7.98 -6.66
N SER A 69 -20.70 -7.54 -5.40
CA SER A 69 -21.42 -8.27 -4.34
C SER A 69 -22.93 -8.08 -4.42
N ALA A 70 -23.69 -9.17 -4.31
CA ALA A 70 -25.14 -9.10 -4.11
C ALA A 70 -25.57 -8.35 -2.82
N LEU A 71 -24.67 -8.14 -1.85
CA LEU A 71 -24.96 -7.27 -0.70
C LEU A 71 -25.07 -5.79 -1.07
N PHE A 72 -24.43 -5.38 -2.17
CA PHE A 72 -24.29 -3.99 -2.59
C PHE A 72 -25.23 -3.65 -3.75
N GLU A 73 -26.07 -4.60 -4.18
CA GLU A 73 -27.09 -4.37 -5.20
C GLU A 73 -28.03 -3.23 -4.78
N GLY A 74 -28.23 -2.27 -5.69
CA GLY A 74 -29.03 -1.07 -5.43
C GLY A 74 -28.44 -0.12 -4.39
N LYS A 75 -27.19 -0.32 -3.93
CA LYS A 75 -26.52 0.55 -2.95
C LYS A 75 -25.64 1.60 -3.60
N SER A 76 -25.63 2.79 -3.00
CA SER A 76 -24.72 3.85 -3.41
C SER A 76 -23.33 3.59 -2.86
N VAL A 77 -22.32 3.67 -3.73
CA VAL A 77 -20.91 3.43 -3.37
C VAL A 77 -20.05 4.55 -3.94
N THR A 78 -19.32 5.26 -3.07
CA THR A 78 -18.37 6.32 -3.46
C THR A 78 -16.95 5.92 -3.08
N ASN A 79 -15.98 6.25 -3.93
CA ASN A 79 -14.57 6.08 -3.57
C ASN A 79 -14.06 7.39 -2.94
N ILE A 80 -13.60 7.33 -1.71
CA ILE A 80 -12.88 8.40 -1.03
C ILE A 80 -11.63 7.78 -0.39
N PRO A 81 -10.42 8.07 -0.90
CA PRO A 81 -9.21 7.47 -0.36
C PRO A 81 -8.89 7.94 1.06
N ASN A 82 -7.96 7.25 1.71
CA ASN A 82 -7.49 7.65 3.04
C ASN A 82 -6.74 8.99 2.94
N ALA A 83 -6.87 9.81 3.98
CA ALA A 83 -6.10 11.05 4.11
C ALA A 83 -4.71 10.77 4.69
N ILE A 84 -3.74 11.61 4.31
CA ILE A 84 -2.43 11.72 4.94
C ILE A 84 -2.26 13.11 5.53
N ASN A 85 -1.69 13.18 6.73
CA ASN A 85 -1.31 14.44 7.37
C ASN A 85 -0.09 15.04 6.65
N THR A 86 -0.34 15.87 5.65
CA THR A 86 0.70 16.52 4.83
C THR A 86 1.43 17.65 5.56
N ASN A 87 0.98 18.03 6.77
CA ASN A 87 1.75 18.94 7.63
C ASN A 87 2.90 18.22 8.34
N LEU A 88 2.70 16.93 8.64
CA LEU A 88 3.67 16.04 9.27
C LEU A 88 4.54 15.32 8.23
N PHE A 89 3.92 14.61 7.29
CA PHE A 89 4.61 13.92 6.19
C PHE A 89 4.88 14.92 5.07
N LYS A 90 6.13 15.36 4.99
CA LYS A 90 6.62 16.30 3.99
C LYS A 90 8.13 16.16 3.83
N PRO A 91 8.71 16.66 2.73
CA PRO A 91 10.15 16.62 2.53
C PRO A 91 10.88 17.38 3.66
N GLN A 92 11.97 16.79 4.12
CA GLN A 92 12.89 17.33 5.12
C GLN A 92 14.33 17.15 4.64
N ASP A 93 15.27 17.69 5.40
CA ASP A 93 16.69 17.54 5.16
C ASP A 93 17.11 16.06 5.27
N LYS A 94 17.52 15.47 4.15
CA LYS A 94 17.91 14.06 4.03
C LYS A 94 19.15 13.72 4.86
N GLN A 95 20.14 14.62 4.95
CA GLN A 95 21.36 14.38 5.72
C GLN A 95 21.04 14.32 7.23
N LYS A 96 20.25 15.29 7.72
CA LYS A 96 19.78 15.28 9.12
C LYS A 96 18.93 14.06 9.42
N ALA A 97 18.08 13.63 8.48
CA ALA A 97 17.28 12.42 8.63
C ALA A 97 18.14 11.15 8.72
N ARG A 98 19.17 11.02 7.88
CA ARG A 98 20.12 9.91 7.91
C ARG A 98 20.94 9.88 9.20
N ALA A 99 21.40 11.04 9.68
CA ALA A 99 22.18 11.15 10.91
C ALA A 99 21.43 10.61 12.15
N LYS A 100 20.11 10.82 12.23
CA LYS A 100 19.27 10.30 13.34
C LYS A 100 19.30 8.77 13.48
N PHE A 101 19.60 8.06 12.40
CA PHE A 101 19.62 6.59 12.36
C PHE A 101 21.01 6.02 12.03
N MET A 102 22.06 6.86 12.03
CA MET A 102 23.42 6.47 11.64
C MET A 102 23.48 5.82 10.25
N LEU A 103 22.67 6.33 9.32
CA LEU A 103 22.63 5.84 7.93
C LEU A 103 23.69 6.53 7.07
N PRO A 104 24.26 5.84 6.08
CA PRO A 104 25.33 6.38 5.22
C PRO A 104 24.82 7.52 4.32
N GLU A 105 25.68 8.51 4.08
CA GLU A 105 25.34 9.66 3.22
C GLU A 105 25.68 9.43 1.74
N ASP A 106 26.66 8.58 1.46
CA ASP A 106 27.23 8.31 0.14
C ASP A 106 26.53 7.16 -0.61
N LYS A 107 25.48 6.57 -0.01
CA LYS A 107 24.76 5.41 -0.58
C LYS A 107 23.34 5.75 -1.01
N LYS A 108 22.84 4.96 -1.95
CA LYS A 108 21.42 4.84 -2.26
C LYS A 108 20.77 3.88 -1.27
N LEU A 109 19.62 4.26 -0.72
CA LEU A 109 18.92 3.49 0.30
C LEU A 109 17.50 3.15 -0.13
N ILE A 110 17.19 1.85 -0.14
CA ILE A 110 15.85 1.29 -0.35
C ILE A 110 15.20 1.11 1.01
N LEU A 111 14.00 1.64 1.20
CA LEU A 111 13.18 1.36 2.37
C LEU A 111 12.24 0.19 2.11
N PHE A 112 12.24 -0.77 3.02
CA PHE A 112 11.23 -1.82 3.09
C PHE A 112 10.67 -1.93 4.51
N GLY A 113 9.34 -1.90 4.63
CA GLY A 113 8.64 -1.86 5.91
C GLY A 113 7.53 -2.89 6.00
N SER A 114 7.48 -3.64 7.10
CA SER A 114 6.35 -4.50 7.44
C SER A 114 6.23 -4.68 8.95
N LEU A 115 5.01 -4.81 9.47
CA LEU A 115 4.80 -5.21 10.88
C LEU A 115 5.53 -6.52 11.21
N LYS A 116 5.48 -7.48 10.28
CA LYS A 116 6.14 -8.78 10.37
C LYS A 116 6.68 -9.13 8.99
N ILE A 117 8.00 -9.18 8.85
CA ILE A 117 8.65 -9.41 7.55
C ILE A 117 8.35 -10.79 6.98
N THR A 118 8.06 -11.76 7.84
CA THR A 118 7.66 -13.12 7.46
C THR A 118 6.20 -13.23 7.01
N ASP A 119 5.43 -12.14 6.97
CA ASP A 119 4.11 -12.14 6.34
C ASP A 119 4.25 -12.19 4.81
N ARG A 120 3.98 -13.37 4.22
CA ARG A 120 4.07 -13.60 2.77
C ARG A 120 3.26 -12.62 1.94
N ARG A 121 2.18 -12.04 2.48
CA ARG A 121 1.38 -11.03 1.76
C ARG A 121 2.17 -9.75 1.50
N LYS A 122 3.23 -9.47 2.26
CA LYS A 122 4.10 -8.30 2.08
C LYS A 122 5.23 -8.54 1.07
N GLY A 123 5.39 -9.78 0.61
CA GLY A 123 6.24 -10.13 -0.54
C GLY A 123 7.74 -9.89 -0.36
N ALA A 124 8.26 -10.03 0.86
CA ALA A 124 9.70 -9.91 1.12
C ALA A 124 10.54 -10.80 0.19
N ASP A 125 10.04 -12.01 -0.13
CA ASP A 125 10.69 -12.94 -1.06
C ASP A 125 10.93 -12.34 -2.45
N TYR A 126 10.00 -11.49 -2.92
CA TYR A 126 10.14 -10.81 -4.21
C TYR A 126 11.17 -9.69 -4.15
N LEU A 127 11.25 -8.94 -3.05
CA LEU A 127 12.33 -7.97 -2.84
C LEU A 127 13.69 -8.67 -2.80
N ILE A 128 13.79 -9.80 -2.09
CA ILE A 128 15.03 -10.58 -2.01
C ILE A 128 15.47 -11.03 -3.40
N ALA A 129 14.55 -11.63 -4.17
CA ALA A 129 14.84 -12.06 -5.54
C ALA A 129 15.21 -10.88 -6.45
N ALA A 130 14.49 -9.75 -6.35
CA ALA A 130 14.81 -8.54 -7.12
C ALA A 130 16.21 -8.01 -6.79
N CYS A 131 16.58 -7.95 -5.51
CA CYS A 131 17.90 -7.52 -5.08
C CYS A 131 19.02 -8.46 -5.56
N LYS A 132 18.78 -9.78 -5.61
CA LYS A 132 19.73 -10.75 -6.20
C LYS A 132 19.97 -10.48 -7.68
N LEU A 133 18.89 -10.27 -8.44
CA LEU A 133 18.98 -9.90 -9.86
C LEU A 133 19.73 -8.58 -10.06
N LEU A 134 19.50 -7.58 -9.20
CA LEU A 134 20.23 -6.32 -9.24
C LEU A 134 21.72 -6.51 -8.97
N ALA A 135 22.09 -7.31 -7.97
CA ALA A 135 23.50 -7.57 -7.64
C ALA A 135 24.22 -8.34 -8.76
N GLU A 136 23.51 -9.22 -9.48
CA GLU A 136 24.05 -9.93 -10.65
C GLU A 136 24.21 -9.01 -11.86
N LYS A 137 23.20 -8.18 -12.17
CA LYS A 137 23.21 -7.27 -13.34
C LYS A 137 24.08 -6.01 -13.13
N HIS A 138 24.20 -5.55 -11.89
CA HIS A 138 24.88 -4.30 -11.48
C HIS A 138 25.83 -4.57 -10.30
N PRO A 139 26.93 -5.33 -10.50
CA PRO A 139 27.86 -5.67 -9.42
C PRO A 139 28.51 -4.44 -8.77
N GLU A 140 28.58 -3.31 -9.48
CA GLU A 140 29.08 -2.03 -8.97
C GLU A 140 28.18 -1.40 -7.88
N TRP A 141 26.95 -1.91 -7.70
CA TRP A 141 26.04 -1.44 -6.64
C TRP A 141 26.26 -2.10 -5.29
N LYS A 142 27.08 -3.15 -5.23
CA LYS A 142 27.31 -3.95 -4.02
C LYS A 142 27.63 -3.09 -2.79
N ASP A 143 28.47 -2.06 -2.98
CA ASP A 143 28.90 -1.16 -1.91
C ASP A 143 28.18 0.19 -1.92
N SER A 144 27.45 0.55 -2.97
CA SER A 144 26.75 1.85 -3.08
C SER A 144 25.24 1.78 -2.83
N LEU A 145 24.66 0.57 -2.76
CA LEU A 145 23.26 0.33 -2.44
C LEU A 145 23.09 -0.32 -1.05
N GLY A 146 22.08 0.12 -0.31
CA GLY A 146 21.69 -0.46 0.97
C GLY A 146 20.18 -0.59 1.12
N VAL A 147 19.76 -1.47 2.03
CA VAL A 147 18.34 -1.67 2.36
C VAL A 147 18.08 -1.30 3.81
N VAL A 148 17.27 -0.27 4.04
CA VAL A 148 16.74 0.08 5.35
C VAL A 148 15.48 -0.76 5.59
N ALA A 149 15.52 -1.62 6.60
CA ALA A 149 14.41 -2.53 6.91
C ALA A 149 13.84 -2.22 8.29
N PHE A 150 12.56 -1.85 8.38
CA PHE A 150 11.92 -1.63 9.68
C PHE A 150 10.72 -2.57 9.88
N GLY A 151 10.57 -3.07 11.11
CA GLY A 151 9.57 -4.09 11.41
C GLY A 151 10.05 -5.14 12.41
N LYS A 152 9.13 -5.98 12.89
CA LYS A 152 9.55 -7.16 13.68
C LYS A 152 10.36 -8.09 12.78
N GLN A 153 11.51 -8.55 13.30
CA GLN A 153 12.43 -9.48 12.65
C GLN A 153 13.16 -8.88 11.42
N SER A 154 13.37 -7.57 11.36
CA SER A 154 14.11 -6.89 10.28
C SER A 154 15.55 -7.36 10.08
N GLN A 155 16.20 -7.80 11.15
CA GLN A 155 17.54 -8.38 11.08
C GLN A 155 17.62 -9.63 10.18
N GLN A 156 16.54 -10.40 10.02
CA GLN A 156 16.54 -11.62 9.20
C GLN A 156 16.85 -11.34 7.72
N LEU A 157 16.63 -10.12 7.24
CA LEU A 157 16.94 -9.75 5.86
C LEU A 157 18.45 -9.62 5.60
N GLN A 158 19.29 -9.44 6.63
CA GLN A 158 20.74 -9.33 6.49
C GLN A 158 21.37 -10.55 5.83
N GLU A 159 20.87 -11.75 6.16
CA GLU A 159 21.42 -13.01 5.64
C GLU A 159 20.87 -13.35 4.25
N LEU A 160 19.78 -12.69 3.83
CA LEU A 160 19.03 -13.03 2.62
C LEU A 160 19.32 -12.08 1.46
N LEU A 161 19.66 -10.82 1.77
CA LEU A 161 19.92 -9.79 0.77
C LEU A 161 21.41 -9.72 0.40
N PRO A 162 21.73 -9.49 -0.88
CA PRO A 162 23.12 -9.33 -1.32
C PRO A 162 23.72 -7.96 -0.99
N PHE A 163 22.89 -7.01 -0.57
CA PHE A 163 23.29 -5.64 -0.19
C PHE A 163 23.29 -5.46 1.32
N ARG A 164 24.02 -4.46 1.82
CA ARG A 164 24.05 -4.15 3.24
C ARG A 164 22.65 -3.76 3.74
N VAL A 165 22.20 -4.41 4.81
CA VAL A 165 20.92 -4.12 5.45
C VAL A 165 21.14 -3.30 6.72
N TYR A 166 20.34 -2.25 6.87
CA TYR A 166 20.28 -1.38 8.04
C TYR A 166 18.96 -1.66 8.76
N PRO A 167 18.93 -2.61 9.72
CA PRO A 167 17.71 -2.93 10.44
C PRO A 167 17.36 -1.80 11.41
N LEU A 168 16.10 -1.40 11.41
CA LEU A 168 15.53 -0.52 12.41
C LEU A 168 14.51 -1.31 13.25
N PRO A 169 14.36 -0.97 14.55
CA PRO A 169 13.37 -1.60 15.41
C PRO A 169 11.95 -1.25 14.95
N TYR A 170 10.96 -1.84 15.63
CA TYR A 170 9.58 -1.42 15.45
C TYR A 170 9.40 0.02 15.96
N ILE A 171 9.01 0.92 15.05
CA ILE A 171 8.83 2.34 15.34
C ILE A 171 7.37 2.60 15.70
N LYS A 172 7.15 3.24 16.86
CA LYS A 172 5.82 3.68 17.32
C LYS A 172 5.56 5.16 17.07
N ASN A 173 6.60 5.97 16.95
CA ASN A 173 6.51 7.41 16.84
C ASN A 173 6.40 7.82 15.36
N GLU A 174 5.32 8.50 14.99
CA GLU A 174 5.11 8.98 13.61
C GLU A 174 6.21 9.93 13.14
N HIS A 175 6.78 10.76 14.04
CA HIS A 175 7.91 11.63 13.69
C HIS A 175 9.17 10.84 13.31
N GLU A 176 9.40 9.68 13.94
CA GLU A 176 10.51 8.80 13.56
C GLU A 176 10.25 8.16 12.20
N VAL A 177 9.02 7.72 11.94
CA VAL A 177 8.63 7.21 10.61
C VAL A 177 8.85 8.26 9.52
N VAL A 178 8.47 9.52 9.77
CA VAL A 178 8.76 10.64 8.84
C VAL A 178 10.25 10.80 8.59
N ASN A 179 11.10 10.70 9.63
CA ASN A 179 12.55 10.78 9.46
C ASN A 179 13.07 9.59 8.62
N ILE A 180 12.52 8.39 8.78
CA ILE A 180 12.93 7.22 7.99
C ILE A 180 12.61 7.43 6.52
N TYR A 181 11.39 7.87 6.19
CA TYR A 181 11.06 8.19 4.79
C TYR A 181 12.02 9.25 4.24
N ASN A 182 12.30 10.32 4.98
CA ASN A 182 13.23 11.36 4.53
C ASN A 182 14.71 10.91 4.44
N ALA A 183 15.08 9.77 5.03
CA ALA A 183 16.45 9.26 5.02
C ALA A 183 16.77 8.38 3.80
N VAL A 184 15.76 7.98 3.02
CA VAL A 184 15.90 6.99 1.92
C VAL A 184 15.72 7.61 0.54
N ASP A 185 15.96 6.81 -0.50
CA ASP A 185 15.87 7.21 -1.92
C ASP A 185 14.74 6.50 -2.66
N LEU A 186 14.23 5.39 -2.13
CA LEU A 186 13.14 4.64 -2.72
C LEU A 186 12.36 3.92 -1.63
N PHE A 187 11.04 3.83 -1.78
CA PHE A 187 10.21 2.94 -0.97
C PHE A 187 9.74 1.73 -1.79
N ALA A 188 10.08 0.53 -1.32
CA ALA A 188 9.72 -0.74 -1.96
C ALA A 188 8.53 -1.40 -1.25
N ILE A 189 7.47 -1.69 -2.00
CA ILE A 189 6.27 -2.38 -1.50
C ILE A 189 5.87 -3.54 -2.44
N PRO A 190 6.58 -4.69 -2.38
CA PRO A 190 6.27 -5.88 -3.16
C PRO A 190 5.06 -6.66 -2.61
N SER A 191 4.09 -5.98 -1.99
CA SER A 191 2.93 -6.64 -1.40
C SER A 191 2.08 -7.36 -2.45
N LEU A 192 1.59 -8.55 -2.11
CA LEU A 192 0.72 -9.38 -2.94
C LEU A 192 -0.77 -9.11 -2.74
N GLU A 193 -1.12 -8.53 -1.60
CA GLU A 193 -2.49 -8.22 -1.21
C GLU A 193 -2.51 -6.82 -0.56
N GLU A 194 -2.99 -5.82 -1.30
CA GLU A 194 -3.13 -4.44 -0.84
C GLU A 194 -4.45 -3.84 -1.29
N ASN A 195 -4.87 -2.79 -0.58
CA ASN A 195 -6.02 -2.00 -0.99
C ASN A 195 -5.60 -0.56 -1.26
N LEU A 196 -5.29 0.21 -0.22
CA LEU A 196 -4.70 1.54 -0.34
C LEU A 196 -3.65 1.72 0.76
N PRO A 197 -2.45 1.14 0.62
CA PRO A 197 -1.41 1.18 1.65
C PRO A 197 -0.95 2.62 1.90
N ASN A 198 -1.27 3.14 3.09
CA ASN A 198 -0.89 4.50 3.50
C ASN A 198 0.61 4.78 3.38
N MET A 199 1.46 3.77 3.60
CA MET A 199 2.91 3.91 3.50
C MET A 199 3.39 4.42 2.13
N ILE A 200 2.71 4.10 1.02
CA ILE A 200 3.05 4.66 -0.30
C ILE A 200 2.85 6.17 -0.28
N MET A 201 1.70 6.63 0.22
CA MET A 201 1.36 8.04 0.27
C MET A 201 2.23 8.79 1.29
N GLU A 202 2.55 8.18 2.43
CA GLU A 202 3.48 8.74 3.42
C GLU A 202 4.89 8.93 2.84
N ALA A 203 5.42 7.92 2.13
CA ALA A 203 6.71 8.00 1.45
C ALA A 203 6.70 9.09 0.36
N MET A 204 5.69 9.08 -0.52
CA MET A 204 5.55 10.06 -1.59
C MET A 204 5.33 11.49 -1.06
N ALA A 205 4.63 11.65 0.07
CA ALA A 205 4.49 12.96 0.72
C ALA A 205 5.85 13.52 1.16
N CYS A 206 6.76 12.65 1.62
CA CYS A 206 8.14 12.98 1.96
C CYS A 206 9.07 13.11 0.74
N GLY A 207 8.55 13.02 -0.49
CA GLY A 207 9.34 13.12 -1.72
C GLY A 207 10.12 11.85 -2.05
N VAL A 208 9.68 10.69 -1.56
CA VAL A 208 10.28 9.39 -1.86
C VAL A 208 9.44 8.68 -2.92
N PRO A 209 9.97 8.45 -4.13
CA PRO A 209 9.31 7.65 -5.14
C PRO A 209 9.16 6.19 -4.69
N CYS A 210 8.09 5.54 -5.15
CA CYS A 210 7.72 4.19 -4.73
C CYS A 210 7.79 3.19 -5.88
N VAL A 211 8.16 1.94 -5.57
CA VAL A 211 7.97 0.79 -6.46
C VAL A 211 7.06 -0.23 -5.81
N GLY A 212 6.02 -0.65 -6.53
CA GLY A 212 5.01 -1.59 -6.01
C GLY A 212 4.41 -2.43 -7.13
N PHE A 213 3.83 -3.57 -6.77
CA PHE A 213 3.17 -4.44 -7.75
C PHE A 213 1.85 -3.86 -8.26
N ASN A 214 1.47 -4.26 -9.48
CA ASN A 214 0.17 -3.99 -10.08
C ASN A 214 -0.94 -4.81 -9.39
N VAL A 215 -1.27 -4.45 -8.16
CA VAL A 215 -2.29 -5.12 -7.35
C VAL A 215 -3.04 -4.14 -6.46
N GLY A 216 -4.34 -4.40 -6.27
CA GLY A 216 -5.18 -3.57 -5.44
C GLY A 216 -5.24 -2.13 -5.95
N GLY A 217 -5.17 -1.17 -5.03
CA GLY A 217 -5.07 0.25 -5.35
C GLY A 217 -3.65 0.80 -5.42
N ILE A 218 -2.59 -0.04 -5.43
CA ILE A 218 -1.21 0.43 -5.66
C ILE A 218 -1.11 1.29 -6.95
N PRO A 219 -1.64 0.84 -8.11
CA PRO A 219 -1.60 1.60 -9.36
C PRO A 219 -2.45 2.89 -9.35
N GLU A 220 -3.25 3.11 -8.31
CA GLU A 220 -4.00 4.37 -8.17
C GLU A 220 -3.16 5.47 -7.52
N MET A 221 -2.19 5.08 -6.68
CA MET A 221 -1.28 6.00 -6.00
C MET A 221 -0.02 6.24 -6.81
N ILE A 222 0.55 5.18 -7.40
CA ILE A 222 1.77 5.27 -8.22
C ILE A 222 1.36 5.42 -9.69
N ASP A 223 1.67 6.57 -10.27
CA ASP A 223 1.61 6.81 -11.71
C ASP A 223 2.93 6.31 -12.32
N HIS A 224 2.85 5.15 -12.98
CA HIS A 224 4.00 4.42 -13.53
C HIS A 224 4.86 5.33 -14.41
N LEU A 225 6.19 5.32 -14.16
CA LEU A 225 7.21 6.13 -14.82
C LEU A 225 7.06 7.65 -14.63
N HIS A 226 6.21 8.10 -13.70
CA HIS A 226 5.99 9.53 -13.47
C HIS A 226 6.26 9.97 -12.03
N ASN A 227 5.81 9.19 -11.05
CA ASN A 227 6.09 9.44 -9.62
C ASN A 227 6.59 8.20 -8.87
N GLY A 228 6.86 7.13 -9.62
CA GLY A 228 7.29 5.83 -9.14
C GLY A 228 7.10 4.76 -10.22
N TYR A 229 7.19 3.51 -9.83
CA TYR A 229 7.11 2.38 -10.76
C TYR A 229 6.08 1.35 -10.31
N VAL A 230 5.11 1.09 -11.17
CA VAL A 230 4.16 -0.04 -11.00
C VAL A 230 4.72 -1.26 -11.73
N ALA A 231 5.23 -2.24 -10.97
CA ALA A 231 5.78 -3.47 -11.50
C ALA A 231 4.70 -4.51 -11.79
N GLN A 232 4.94 -5.39 -12.76
CA GLN A 232 4.08 -6.53 -13.06
C GLN A 232 3.89 -7.41 -11.82
N TYR A 233 2.65 -7.84 -11.60
CA TYR A 233 2.28 -8.61 -10.41
C TYR A 233 3.14 -9.87 -10.28
N LYS A 234 3.77 -10.06 -9.12
CA LYS A 234 4.63 -11.22 -8.80
C LYS A 234 5.84 -11.40 -9.73
N SER A 235 6.31 -10.34 -10.40
CA SER A 235 7.54 -10.38 -11.18
C SER A 235 8.69 -9.73 -10.42
N SER A 236 9.58 -10.53 -9.83
CA SER A 236 10.79 -10.01 -9.18
C SER A 236 11.73 -9.32 -10.17
N GLU A 237 11.73 -9.75 -11.43
CA GLU A 237 12.52 -9.11 -12.49
C GLU A 237 11.99 -7.71 -12.80
N ASP A 238 10.69 -7.56 -13.02
CA ASP A 238 10.13 -6.23 -13.31
C ASP A 238 10.17 -5.32 -12.07
N PHE A 239 10.10 -5.91 -10.87
CA PHE A 239 10.34 -5.17 -9.63
C PHE A 239 11.78 -4.66 -9.53
N ALA A 240 12.77 -5.48 -9.92
CA ALA A 240 14.17 -5.07 -10.01
C ALA A 240 14.36 -3.95 -11.04
N ASN A 241 13.72 -4.05 -12.21
CA ASN A 241 13.73 -2.99 -13.23
C ASN A 241 13.18 -1.67 -12.67
N GLY A 242 12.08 -1.73 -11.90
CA GLY A 242 11.52 -0.55 -11.25
C GLY A 242 12.43 0.08 -10.20
N ILE A 243 13.10 -0.75 -9.38
CA ILE A 243 14.13 -0.26 -8.45
C ILE A 243 15.27 0.42 -9.22
N HIS A 244 15.79 -0.24 -10.26
CA HIS A 244 16.88 0.29 -11.06
C HIS A 244 16.48 1.62 -11.71
N TRP A 245 15.30 1.69 -12.35
CA TRP A 245 14.80 2.88 -13.02
C TRP A 245 14.73 4.09 -12.06
N ILE A 246 14.11 3.93 -10.88
CA ILE A 246 14.02 5.03 -9.91
C ILE A 246 15.41 5.48 -9.43
N LEU A 247 16.31 4.55 -9.13
CA LEU A 247 17.62 4.88 -8.54
C LEU A 247 18.61 5.47 -9.56
N THR A 248 18.35 5.28 -10.86
CA THR A 248 19.17 5.80 -11.97
C THR A 248 18.52 6.94 -12.73
N GLU A 249 17.31 7.37 -12.35
CA GLU A 249 16.60 8.47 -12.99
C GLU A 249 17.44 9.77 -12.95
N PRO A 250 17.86 10.31 -14.11
CA PRO A 250 18.63 11.55 -14.16
C PRO A 250 17.92 12.72 -13.48
N GLU A 251 16.60 12.80 -13.64
CA GLU A 251 15.76 13.86 -13.09
C GLU A 251 15.06 13.42 -11.77
N TYR A 252 15.77 12.72 -10.89
CA TYR A 252 15.21 12.22 -9.61
C TYR A 252 14.49 13.31 -8.79
N LYS A 253 14.97 14.56 -8.84
CA LYS A 253 14.32 15.68 -8.13
C LYS A 253 12.92 15.95 -8.65
N GLU A 254 12.71 15.84 -9.96
CA GLU A 254 11.39 16.00 -10.57
C GLU A 254 10.50 14.79 -10.27
N LEU A 255 11.04 13.57 -10.32
CA LEU A 255 10.35 12.35 -9.89
C LEU A 255 9.83 12.46 -8.45
N SER A 256 10.70 12.94 -7.54
CA SER A 256 10.37 13.23 -6.14
C SER A 256 9.28 14.30 -6.01
N ALA A 257 9.37 15.39 -6.79
CA ALA A 257 8.37 16.45 -6.77
C ALA A 257 7.00 15.99 -7.30
N GLN A 258 6.97 15.12 -8.32
CA GLN A 258 5.73 14.52 -8.82
C GLN A 258 5.07 13.61 -7.77
N ALA A 259 5.87 12.87 -7.00
CA ALA A 259 5.37 12.08 -5.87
C ALA A 259 4.67 12.96 -4.82
N CYS A 260 5.30 14.09 -4.42
CA CYS A 260 4.67 15.04 -3.51
C CYS A 260 3.38 15.65 -4.10
N ARG A 261 3.42 16.09 -5.37
CA ARG A 261 2.26 16.70 -6.06
C ARG A 261 1.06 15.76 -6.08
N LYS A 262 1.29 14.48 -6.39
CA LYS A 262 0.24 13.45 -6.37
C LYS A 262 -0.44 13.38 -5.01
N VAL A 263 0.34 13.34 -3.93
CA VAL A 263 -0.20 13.25 -2.56
C VAL A 263 -0.97 14.50 -2.17
N LEU A 264 -0.38 15.68 -2.35
CA LEU A 264 -0.99 16.96 -1.98
C LEU A 264 -2.33 17.18 -2.70
N GLY A 265 -2.40 16.84 -3.99
CA GLY A 265 -3.58 17.06 -4.81
C GLY A 265 -4.71 16.04 -4.64
N ASN A 266 -4.44 14.84 -4.10
CA ASN A 266 -5.42 13.75 -4.09
C ASN A 266 -5.70 13.14 -2.71
N TYR A 267 -4.76 13.27 -1.77
CA TYR A 267 -4.73 12.53 -0.51
C TYR A 267 -4.48 13.40 0.73
N SER A 268 -4.34 14.73 0.57
CA SER A 268 -4.26 15.66 1.70
C SER A 268 -5.55 15.68 2.51
N GLU A 269 -5.45 15.93 3.82
CA GLU A 269 -6.60 16.00 4.73
C GLU A 269 -7.71 16.93 4.23
N SER A 270 -7.35 18.11 3.72
CA SER A 270 -8.31 19.08 3.16
C SER A 270 -9.02 18.56 1.92
N THR A 271 -8.30 17.89 1.01
CA THR A 271 -8.87 17.28 -0.19
C THR A 271 -9.85 16.16 0.17
N ILE A 272 -9.48 15.30 1.12
CA ILE A 272 -10.33 14.19 1.55
C ILE A 272 -11.54 14.67 2.33
N ALA A 273 -11.36 15.64 3.24
CA ALA A 273 -12.45 16.25 3.99
C ALA A 273 -13.50 16.84 3.05
N LYS A 274 -13.07 17.58 2.01
CA LYS A 274 -13.98 18.12 0.98
C LYS A 274 -14.79 17.01 0.30
N LYS A 275 -14.17 15.91 -0.10
CA LYS A 275 -14.88 14.76 -0.71
C LYS A 275 -15.94 14.17 0.23
N TYR A 276 -15.65 14.06 1.53
CA TYR A 276 -16.64 13.61 2.52
C TYR A 276 -17.76 14.64 2.70
N THR A 277 -17.43 15.94 2.80
CA THR A 277 -18.43 17.01 2.87
C THR A 277 -19.39 16.98 1.69
N ASP A 278 -18.88 16.79 0.46
CA ASP A 278 -19.70 16.70 -0.75
C ASP A 278 -20.67 15.51 -0.67
N VAL A 279 -20.23 14.35 -0.16
CA VAL A 279 -21.09 13.19 0.08
C VAL A 279 -22.14 13.47 1.15
N TYR A 280 -21.76 14.08 2.28
CA TYR A 280 -22.72 14.42 3.33
C TYR A 280 -23.76 15.43 2.86
N ASN A 281 -23.35 16.47 2.12
CA ASN A 281 -24.27 17.45 1.54
C ASN A 281 -25.25 16.79 0.57
N LYS A 282 -24.77 15.88 -0.28
CA LYS A 282 -25.61 15.12 -1.21
C LYS A 282 -26.64 14.23 -0.51
N ILE A 283 -26.27 13.60 0.61
CA ILE A 283 -27.15 12.67 1.33
C ILE A 283 -28.14 13.42 2.24
N THR A 284 -27.71 14.53 2.85
CA THR A 284 -28.52 15.27 3.84
C THR A 284 -29.37 16.39 3.25
N GLY A 285 -29.22 16.70 1.96
CA GLY A 285 -30.11 17.61 1.23
C GLY A 285 -29.99 19.10 1.60
N LYS A 286 -29.03 19.52 2.43
CA LYS A 286 -28.87 20.95 2.78
C LYS A 286 -28.36 21.86 1.65
N TYR A 287 -28.05 21.30 0.48
CA TYR A 287 -27.64 22.02 -0.74
C TYR A 287 -28.23 21.39 -2.01
N ALA A 288 -29.34 20.67 -1.91
CA ALA A 288 -30.08 20.12 -3.05
C ALA A 288 -31.23 21.04 -3.46
#